data_AF-A0A2V7E701-F1
#
_entry.id   AF-A0A2V7E701-F1
#
_cell.length_a   1.000
_cell.length_b   1.000
_cell.length_c   1.000
_cell.angle_alpha   90.00
_cell.angle_beta   90.00
_cell.angle_gamma   90.00
#
_symmetry.space_group_name_H-M   'P 1'
#
loop_
_entity.id
_entity.type
_entity.pdbx_description
1 polymer ?
#
loop_
_entity_poly.entity_id
_entity_poly.type
_entity_poly.pdbx_seq_one_letter_code
_entity_poly.pdbx_strand_id
1 'polypeptide(L)'
;MPVPKIFAYTALTILAIDVVAVAAIVALAVAPAAAARLLAHLTRRWPRIEDRSSRIFGTFVQGLDGVRTPAHILPLIVWTILVWLAPALAAWTMLQAMDLHLPLTAGWTVLAFVGLSVSIPSAPGYVGIFHYAAVLALEVFGVTRATAVGYALVYHAAQILPVRLVGWLFLLRENVSLSEATQRAASEGSPAR
;
A
#
# COMPACT_ATOMS: atom_id res chain seq x y z
N MET A 1 27.93 7.97 0.00
CA MET A 1 27.77 9.39 -0.36
C MET A 1 27.02 10.09 0.77
N PRO A 2 27.40 11.28 1.23
CA PRO A 2 26.67 11.99 2.29
C PRO A 2 25.29 12.37 1.78
N VAL A 3 24.25 11.86 2.44
CA VAL A 3 22.85 12.17 2.11
C VAL A 3 22.61 13.67 2.37
N PRO A 4 22.11 14.45 1.40
CA PRO A 4 21.82 15.86 1.63
C PRO A 4 20.91 16.04 2.84
N LYS A 5 21.22 17.03 3.71
CA LYS A 5 20.52 17.22 5.00
C LYS A 5 19.00 17.32 4.86
N ILE A 6 18.51 17.82 3.71
CA ILE A 6 17.08 17.91 3.43
C ILE A 6 16.37 16.55 3.42
N PHE A 7 17.02 15.50 2.88
CA PHE A 7 16.47 14.15 2.89
C PHE A 7 16.47 13.54 4.29
N ALA A 8 17.43 13.90 5.14
CA ALA A 8 17.46 13.46 6.52
C ALA A 8 16.29 14.07 7.33
N TYR A 9 16.00 15.36 7.13
CA TYR A 9 14.86 16.01 7.79
C TYR A 9 13.52 15.47 7.30
N THR A 10 13.34 15.27 5.99
CA THR A 10 12.09 14.69 5.47
C THR A 10 11.89 13.27 5.95
N ALA A 11 12.93 12.43 5.91
CA ALA A 11 12.87 11.08 6.45
C ALA A 11 12.52 11.07 7.95
N LEU A 12 13.12 11.96 8.74
CA LEU A 12 12.81 12.06 10.18
C LEU A 12 11.36 12.52 10.42
N THR A 13 10.86 13.49 9.66
CA THR A 13 9.47 13.95 9.80
C THR A 13 8.47 12.86 9.43
N ILE A 14 8.71 12.11 8.36
CA ILE A 14 7.86 10.99 7.95
C ILE A 14 7.89 9.91 9.03
N LEU A 15 9.07 9.53 9.51
CA LEU A 15 9.22 8.56 10.58
C LEU A 15 8.49 8.98 11.86
N ALA A 16 8.59 10.26 12.24
CA ALA A 16 7.89 10.79 13.41
C ALA A 16 6.37 10.70 13.24
N ILE A 17 5.84 11.05 12.06
CA ILE A 17 4.42 10.93 11.73
C ILE A 17 3.98 9.46 11.80
N ASP A 18 4.76 8.55 11.21
CA ASP A 18 4.47 7.12 11.19
C ASP A 18 4.46 6.53 12.61
N VAL A 19 5.44 6.87 13.44
CA VAL A 19 5.50 6.43 14.85
C VAL A 19 4.30 6.95 15.64
N VAL A 20 3.92 8.21 15.46
CA VAL A 20 2.74 8.78 16.13
C VAL A 20 1.46 8.10 15.65
N ALA A 21 1.33 7.84 14.34
CA ALA A 21 0.18 7.15 13.77
C ALA A 21 0.07 5.70 14.28
N VAL A 22 1.18 4.95 14.29
CA VAL A 22 1.25 3.59 14.84
C VAL A 22 0.92 3.59 16.33
N ALA A 23 1.49 4.52 17.11
CA ALA A 23 1.18 4.64 18.53
C ALA A 23 -0.31 4.94 18.77
N ALA A 24 -0.92 5.80 17.97
CA ALA A 24 -2.35 6.07 18.03
C ALA A 24 -3.17 4.81 17.68
N ILE A 25 -2.83 4.09 16.61
CA ILE A 25 -3.50 2.84 16.23
C ILE A 25 -3.37 1.79 17.33
N VAL A 26 -2.18 1.62 17.91
CA VAL A 26 -1.95 0.69 19.04
C VAL A 26 -2.75 1.12 20.26
N ALA A 27 -2.80 2.41 20.60
CA ALA A 27 -3.62 2.90 21.71
C ALA A 27 -5.12 2.63 21.50
N LEU A 28 -5.61 2.82 20.26
CA LEU A 28 -6.97 2.47 19.86
C LEU A 28 -7.23 0.96 19.95
N ALA A 29 -6.25 0.14 19.57
CA ALA A 29 -6.31 -1.32 19.68
C ALA A 29 -6.32 -1.78 21.14
N VAL A 30 -5.53 -1.19 22.02
CA VAL A 30 -5.41 -1.65 23.41
C VAL A 30 -6.62 -1.19 24.24
N ALA A 31 -7.13 0.03 24.01
CA ALA A 31 -8.17 0.64 24.83
C ALA A 31 -9.34 1.25 24.02
N PRO A 32 -10.12 0.45 23.27
CA PRO A 32 -11.20 0.94 22.41
C PRO A 32 -12.32 1.61 23.21
N ALA A 33 -12.56 1.16 24.45
CA ALA A 33 -13.58 1.77 25.32
C ALA A 33 -13.18 3.18 25.76
N ALA A 34 -11.90 3.42 26.05
CA ALA A 34 -11.40 4.76 26.37
C ALA A 34 -11.45 5.68 25.14
N ALA A 35 -11.06 5.15 23.98
CA ALA A 35 -11.14 5.86 22.71
C ALA A 35 -12.58 6.22 22.31
N ALA A 36 -13.54 5.30 22.50
CA ALA A 36 -14.97 5.56 22.28
C ALA A 36 -15.49 6.67 23.20
N ARG A 37 -15.09 6.66 24.48
CA ARG A 37 -15.46 7.71 25.45
C ARG A 37 -14.89 9.08 25.07
N LEU A 38 -13.63 9.13 24.64
CA LEU A 38 -13.01 10.36 24.17
C LEU A 38 -13.72 10.88 22.92
N LEU A 39 -14.02 10.00 21.97
CA LEU A 39 -14.75 10.35 20.75
C LEU A 39 -16.12 10.93 21.08
N ALA A 40 -16.91 10.25 21.91
CA ALA A 40 -18.23 10.73 22.35
C ALA A 40 -18.13 12.07 23.09
N HIS A 41 -17.09 12.26 23.92
CA HIS A 41 -16.88 13.53 24.61
C HIS A 41 -16.61 14.69 23.64
N LEU A 42 -15.79 14.47 22.60
CA LEU A 42 -15.44 15.47 21.60
C LEU A 42 -16.59 15.77 20.64
N THR A 43 -17.41 14.77 20.29
CA THR A 43 -18.50 14.91 19.31
C THR A 43 -19.86 15.24 19.94
N ARG A 44 -19.98 15.20 21.28
CA ARG A 44 -21.22 15.46 22.05
C ARG A 44 -21.98 16.72 21.64
N ARG A 45 -21.27 17.72 21.11
CA ARG A 45 -21.86 19.02 20.74
C ARG A 45 -22.62 18.96 19.42
N TRP A 46 -22.39 17.93 18.60
CA TRP A 46 -22.99 17.74 17.27
C TRP A 46 -23.52 16.30 17.09
N PRO A 47 -24.80 16.04 17.41
CA PRO A 47 -25.38 14.69 17.44
C PRO A 47 -25.24 13.91 16.12
N ARG A 48 -25.38 14.60 14.98
CA ARG A 48 -25.22 14.00 13.65
C ARG A 48 -23.78 13.51 13.37
N ILE A 49 -22.79 14.14 13.99
CA ILE A 49 -21.38 13.77 13.87
C ILE A 49 -21.06 12.66 14.86
N GLU A 50 -21.63 12.68 16.06
CA GLU A 50 -21.52 11.60 17.05
C GLU A 50 -21.97 10.24 16.49
N ASP A 51 -23.15 10.17 15.88
CA ASP A 51 -23.68 8.92 15.30
C ASP A 51 -22.78 8.40 14.16
N ARG A 52 -22.33 9.31 13.29
CA ARG A 52 -21.48 8.96 12.13
C ARG A 52 -20.09 8.52 12.58
N SER A 53 -19.47 9.27 13.48
CA SER A 53 -18.14 8.98 14.02
C SER A 53 -18.13 7.69 14.82
N SER A 54 -19.16 7.44 15.63
CA SER A 54 -19.28 6.19 16.41
C SER A 54 -19.42 4.96 15.51
N ARG A 55 -20.17 5.08 14.40
CA ARG A 55 -20.28 4.01 13.40
C ARG A 55 -18.94 3.72 12.72
N ILE A 56 -18.26 4.76 12.22
CA ILE A 56 -16.93 4.63 11.59
C ILE A 56 -15.93 4.04 12.58
N PHE A 57 -15.95 4.51 13.83
CA PHE A 57 -15.10 4.01 14.90
C PHE A 57 -15.37 2.54 15.21
N GLY A 58 -16.64 2.12 15.26
CA GLY A 58 -17.00 0.72 15.45
C GLY A 58 -16.46 -0.19 14.36
N THR A 59 -16.65 0.19 13.09
CA THR A 59 -16.08 -0.56 11.94
C THR A 59 -14.55 -0.58 11.98
N PHE A 60 -13.92 0.54 12.34
CA PHE A 60 -12.47 0.61 12.49
C PHE A 60 -12.00 -0.38 13.56
N VAL A 61 -12.54 -0.32 14.78
CA VAL A 61 -12.19 -1.20 15.90
C VAL A 61 -12.39 -2.68 15.56
N GLN A 62 -13.49 -3.04 14.87
CA GLN A 62 -13.68 -4.40 14.35
C GLN A 62 -12.54 -4.83 13.42
N GLY A 63 -12.05 -3.94 12.57
CA GLY A 63 -10.87 -4.18 11.73
C GLY A 63 -9.59 -4.42 12.53
N LEU A 64 -9.48 -3.93 13.77
CA LEU A 64 -8.35 -4.21 14.65
C LEU A 64 -8.45 -5.53 15.41
N ASP A 65 -9.59 -6.23 15.41
CA ASP A 65 -9.75 -7.47 16.18
C ASP A 65 -8.73 -8.55 15.76
N GLY A 66 -8.34 -8.55 14.48
CA GLY A 66 -7.24 -9.38 13.98
C GLY A 66 -5.90 -9.11 14.68
N VAL A 67 -5.55 -7.83 14.90
CA VAL A 67 -4.31 -7.42 15.58
C VAL A 67 -4.35 -7.68 17.09
N ARG A 68 -5.56 -7.65 17.67
CA ARG A 68 -5.79 -7.80 19.11
C ARG A 68 -5.77 -9.26 19.56
N THR A 69 -5.88 -10.20 18.62
CA THR A 69 -5.85 -11.62 18.88
C THR A 69 -4.39 -12.11 18.84
N PRO A 70 -3.79 -12.56 19.98
CA PRO A 70 -2.37 -12.91 20.02
C PRO A 70 -1.97 -14.01 19.02
N ALA A 71 -2.87 -14.97 18.77
CA ALA A 71 -2.67 -16.05 17.80
C ALA A 71 -2.46 -15.55 16.37
N HIS A 72 -2.96 -14.36 16.01
CA HIS A 72 -2.82 -13.78 14.68
C HIS A 72 -1.58 -12.89 14.54
N ILE A 73 -0.90 -12.52 15.62
CA ILE A 73 0.24 -11.58 15.58
C ILE A 73 1.37 -12.16 14.72
N LEU A 74 1.76 -13.41 14.93
CA LEU A 74 2.85 -14.03 14.15
C LEU A 74 2.49 -14.15 12.66
N PRO A 75 1.31 -14.71 12.27
CA PRO A 75 0.86 -14.67 10.88
C PRO A 75 0.86 -13.27 10.27
N LEU A 76 0.39 -12.25 11.01
CA LEU A 76 0.37 -10.86 10.53
C LEU A 76 1.77 -10.32 10.25
N ILE A 77 2.74 -10.57 11.15
CA ILE A 77 4.13 -10.18 10.95
C ILE A 77 4.72 -10.87 9.72
N VAL A 78 4.52 -12.18 9.60
CA VAL A 78 5.02 -12.97 8.45
C VAL A 78 4.43 -12.44 7.15
N TRP A 79 3.11 -12.26 7.09
CA TRP A 79 2.45 -11.73 5.89
C TRP A 79 2.90 -10.30 5.56
N THR A 80 3.12 -9.46 6.57
CA THR A 80 3.65 -8.11 6.37
C THR A 80 5.03 -8.16 5.74
N ILE A 81 5.95 -8.97 6.29
CA ILE A 81 7.30 -9.14 5.75
C ILE A 81 7.22 -9.62 4.29
N LEU A 82 6.39 -10.62 3.99
CA LEU A 82 6.24 -11.15 2.64
C LEU A 82 5.68 -10.12 1.66
N VAL A 83 4.68 -9.34 2.06
CA VAL A 83 4.06 -8.28 1.23
C VAL A 83 5.06 -7.20 0.84
N TRP A 84 6.02 -6.87 1.71
CA TRP A 84 7.05 -5.86 1.41
C TRP A 84 8.27 -6.44 0.70
N LEU A 85 8.69 -7.64 1.09
CA LEU A 85 9.89 -8.28 0.54
C LEU A 85 9.66 -8.75 -0.90
N ALA A 86 8.49 -9.31 -1.21
CA ALA A 86 8.18 -9.82 -2.55
C ALA A 86 8.33 -8.76 -3.66
N PRO A 87 7.71 -7.56 -3.58
CA PRO A 87 7.87 -6.55 -4.62
C PRO A 87 9.27 -5.93 -4.66
N ALA A 88 9.95 -5.79 -3.50
CA ALA A 88 11.34 -5.30 -3.46
C ALA A 88 12.29 -6.26 -4.17
N LEU A 89 12.15 -7.56 -3.92
CA LEU A 89 12.89 -8.60 -4.62
C LEU A 89 12.53 -8.66 -6.10
N ALA A 90 11.25 -8.56 -6.47
CA ALA A 90 10.82 -8.54 -7.87
C ALA A 90 11.41 -7.35 -8.64
N ALA A 91 11.49 -6.16 -8.02
CA ALA A 91 12.17 -5.01 -8.60
C ALA A 91 13.66 -5.31 -8.81
N TRP A 92 14.33 -5.83 -7.78
CA TRP A 92 15.76 -6.14 -7.87
C TRP A 92 16.09 -7.26 -8.88
N THR A 93 15.31 -8.34 -8.92
CA THR A 93 15.52 -9.42 -9.90
C THR A 93 15.25 -8.96 -11.32
N MET A 94 14.32 -8.03 -11.54
CA MET A 94 14.13 -7.39 -12.84
C MET A 94 15.34 -6.56 -13.26
N LEU A 95 16.05 -5.92 -12.32
CA LEU A 95 17.31 -5.23 -12.63
C LEU A 95 18.35 -6.25 -13.13
N GLN A 96 18.51 -7.38 -12.44
CA GLN A 96 19.42 -8.44 -12.87
C GLN A 96 19.01 -9.02 -14.24
N ALA A 97 17.71 -9.21 -14.49
CA ALA A 97 17.20 -9.70 -15.77
C ALA A 97 17.45 -8.73 -16.94
N MET A 98 17.63 -7.43 -16.66
CA MET A 98 17.97 -6.39 -17.63
C MET A 98 19.47 -6.09 -17.70
N ASP A 99 20.31 -6.97 -17.12
CA ASP A 99 21.78 -6.81 -17.05
C ASP A 99 22.24 -5.57 -16.26
N LEU A 100 21.39 -5.06 -15.36
CA LEU A 100 21.67 -3.95 -14.46
C LEU A 100 22.16 -4.48 -13.11
N HIS A 101 23.49 -4.58 -12.97
CA HIS A 101 24.19 -5.10 -11.79
C HIS A 101 24.19 -4.13 -10.60
N LEU A 102 23.00 -3.73 -10.15
CA LEU A 102 22.80 -2.85 -9.01
C LEU A 102 22.61 -3.62 -7.70
N PRO A 103 22.97 -3.02 -6.54
CA PRO A 103 22.75 -3.64 -5.24
C PRO A 103 21.27 -3.82 -4.93
N LEU A 104 20.95 -4.70 -3.98
CA LEU A 104 19.57 -4.94 -3.51
C LEU A 104 18.85 -3.66 -3.07
N THR A 105 19.59 -2.67 -2.57
CA THR A 105 19.07 -1.35 -2.18
C THR A 105 18.42 -0.60 -3.35
N ALA A 106 18.79 -0.88 -4.61
CA ALA A 106 18.15 -0.30 -5.78
C ALA A 106 16.70 -0.80 -5.94
N GLY A 107 16.43 -2.09 -5.69
CA GLY A 107 15.06 -2.63 -5.70
C GLY A 107 14.18 -1.97 -4.63
N TRP A 108 14.71 -1.78 -3.43
CA TRP A 108 14.03 -1.04 -2.36
C TRP A 108 13.80 0.43 -2.71
N THR A 109 14.74 1.06 -3.42
CA THR A 109 14.60 2.46 -3.85
C THR A 109 13.51 2.59 -4.92
N VAL A 110 13.47 1.67 -5.89
CA VAL A 110 12.37 1.59 -6.86
C VAL A 110 11.04 1.41 -6.15
N LEU A 111 10.95 0.47 -5.19
CA LEU A 111 9.73 0.23 -4.41
C LEU A 111 9.28 1.49 -3.65
N ALA A 112 10.20 2.20 -2.99
CA ALA A 112 9.88 3.41 -2.25
C ALA A 112 9.35 4.52 -3.16
N PHE A 113 10.03 4.79 -4.28
CA PHE A 113 9.62 5.84 -5.23
C PHE A 113 8.28 5.50 -5.88
N VAL A 114 8.12 4.27 -6.37
CA VAL A 114 6.87 3.81 -6.97
C VAL A 114 5.74 3.79 -5.95
N GLY A 115 5.98 3.30 -4.74
CA GLY A 115 4.96 3.26 -3.67
C GLY A 115 4.40 4.63 -3.32
N LEU A 116 5.27 5.64 -3.25
CA LEU A 116 4.88 7.04 -3.04
C LEU A 116 4.16 7.63 -4.27
N SER A 117 4.50 7.20 -5.48
CA SER A 117 3.93 7.76 -6.69
C SER A 117 2.54 7.19 -6.99
N VAL A 118 2.31 5.90 -6.72
CA VAL A 118 1.00 5.24 -6.91
C VAL A 118 -0.03 5.66 -5.86
N SER A 119 0.38 6.24 -4.72
CA SER A 119 -0.58 6.84 -3.79
C SER A 119 -1.25 8.10 -4.35
N ILE A 120 -0.72 8.67 -5.44
CA ILE A 120 -1.34 9.78 -6.17
C ILE A 120 -2.34 9.20 -7.18
N PRO A 121 -3.66 9.34 -6.95
CA PRO A 121 -4.67 8.85 -7.89
C PRO A 121 -4.53 9.63 -9.21
N SER A 122 -4.17 8.92 -10.28
CA SER A 122 -3.81 9.53 -11.56
C SER A 122 -4.50 8.82 -12.73
N ALA A 123 -3.88 7.79 -13.29
CA ALA A 123 -4.37 7.07 -14.47
C ALA A 123 -4.71 5.61 -14.16
N PRO A 124 -5.64 4.98 -14.91
CA PRO A 124 -5.92 3.55 -14.81
C PRO A 124 -4.63 2.73 -14.93
N GLY A 125 -4.36 1.91 -13.92
CA GLY A 125 -3.15 1.09 -13.86
C GLY A 125 -1.85 1.87 -13.71
N TYR A 126 -1.88 3.13 -13.23
CA TYR A 126 -0.70 3.93 -12.86
C TYR A 126 0.35 4.14 -13.97
N VAL A 127 -0.07 4.00 -15.23
CA VAL A 127 0.78 4.28 -16.40
C VAL A 127 1.23 5.74 -16.35
N GLY A 128 2.48 6.01 -16.73
CA GLY A 128 3.12 7.31 -16.55
C GLY A 128 3.72 7.51 -15.16
N ILE A 129 2.91 7.61 -14.10
CA ILE A 129 3.41 7.95 -12.74
C ILE A 129 4.32 6.87 -12.16
N PHE A 130 4.01 5.60 -12.43
CA PHE A 130 4.86 4.46 -12.09
C PHE A 130 6.22 4.56 -12.81
N HIS A 131 6.19 4.80 -14.12
CA HIS A 131 7.40 4.81 -14.96
C HIS A 131 8.31 5.98 -14.60
N TYR A 132 7.72 7.16 -14.39
CA TYR A 132 8.44 8.33 -13.97
C TYR A 132 9.15 8.10 -12.63
N ALA A 133 8.45 7.53 -11.64
CA ALA A 133 9.04 7.24 -10.33
C ALA A 133 10.14 6.18 -10.39
N ALA A 134 9.94 5.11 -11.18
CA ALA A 134 10.97 4.09 -11.39
C ALA A 134 12.22 4.67 -12.09
N VAL A 135 12.05 5.57 -13.05
CA VAL A 135 13.16 6.27 -13.71
C VAL A 135 13.93 7.12 -12.70
N LEU A 136 13.24 7.95 -11.91
CA LEU A 136 13.88 8.76 -10.87
C LEU A 136 14.65 7.90 -9.86
N ALA A 137 14.08 6.77 -9.45
CA ALA A 137 14.74 5.84 -8.54
C ALA A 137 16.07 5.31 -9.10
N LEU A 138 16.12 4.97 -10.38
CA LEU A 138 17.32 4.42 -11.03
C LEU A 138 18.35 5.48 -11.43
N GLU A 139 17.92 6.72 -11.68
CA GLU A 139 18.83 7.84 -11.90
C GLU A 139 19.70 8.11 -10.65
N VAL A 140 19.20 7.84 -9.44
CA VAL A 140 20.00 7.89 -8.19
C VAL A 140 21.20 6.94 -8.23
N PHE A 141 21.09 5.83 -8.97
CA PHE A 141 22.16 4.84 -9.15
C PHE A 141 22.98 5.07 -10.43
N GLY A 142 22.76 6.19 -11.13
CA GLY A 142 23.49 6.53 -12.36
C GLY A 142 23.04 5.77 -13.61
N VAL A 143 21.87 5.11 -13.58
CA VAL A 143 21.31 4.45 -14.77
C VAL A 143 20.85 5.53 -15.75
N THR A 144 21.16 5.36 -17.04
CA THR A 144 20.71 6.31 -18.07
C THR A 144 19.18 6.31 -18.15
N ARG A 145 18.59 7.48 -18.40
CA ARG A 145 17.14 7.63 -18.53
C ARG A 145 16.53 6.67 -19.55
N ALA A 146 17.20 6.46 -20.69
CA ALA A 146 16.73 5.54 -21.72
C ALA A 146 16.64 4.09 -21.19
N THR A 147 17.69 3.62 -20.52
CA THR A 147 17.71 2.29 -19.90
C THR A 147 16.70 2.16 -18.77
N ALA A 148 16.56 3.19 -17.94
CA ALA A 148 15.61 3.20 -16.83
C ALA A 148 14.15 3.17 -17.30
N VAL A 149 13.83 3.83 -18.43
CA VAL A 149 12.51 3.73 -19.07
C VAL A 149 12.23 2.31 -19.55
N GLY A 150 13.22 1.66 -20.18
CA GLY A 150 13.12 0.26 -20.61
C GLY A 150 12.83 -0.67 -19.42
N TYR A 151 13.62 -0.55 -18.35
CA TYR A 151 13.38 -1.28 -17.11
C TYR A 151 11.96 -1.03 -16.57
N ALA A 152 11.54 0.23 -16.47
CA ALA A 152 10.26 0.59 -15.89
C ALA A 152 9.09 -0.01 -16.68
N LEU A 153 9.17 -0.01 -18.02
CA LEU A 153 8.15 -0.58 -18.88
C LEU A 153 8.02 -2.09 -18.70
N VAL A 154 9.14 -2.81 -18.73
CA VAL A 154 9.17 -4.27 -18.58
C VAL A 154 8.76 -4.67 -17.17
N TYR A 155 9.27 -3.98 -16.15
CA TYR A 155 8.90 -4.21 -14.75
C TYR A 155 7.40 -4.02 -14.54
N HIS A 156 6.83 -2.92 -15.02
CA HIS A 156 5.41 -2.64 -14.87
C HIS A 156 4.54 -3.70 -15.57
N ALA A 157 4.90 -4.09 -16.80
CA ALA A 157 4.23 -5.15 -17.53
C ALA A 157 4.30 -6.49 -16.78
N ALA A 158 5.46 -6.83 -16.21
CA ALA A 158 5.66 -8.06 -15.45
C ALA A 158 4.85 -8.10 -14.14
N GLN A 159 4.59 -6.95 -13.51
CA GLN A 159 3.71 -6.89 -12.32
C GLN A 159 2.24 -7.06 -12.67
N ILE A 160 1.85 -6.61 -13.86
CA ILE A 160 0.44 -6.44 -14.21
C ILE A 160 -0.10 -7.60 -15.06
N LEU A 161 0.64 -8.00 -16.09
CA LEU A 161 0.14 -8.97 -17.07
C LEU A 161 -0.17 -10.32 -16.44
N PRO A 162 0.68 -10.93 -15.59
CA PRO A 162 0.38 -12.24 -15.02
C PRO A 162 -0.90 -12.25 -14.19
N VAL A 163 -1.07 -11.24 -13.32
CA VAL A 163 -2.27 -11.12 -12.47
C VAL A 163 -3.52 -10.93 -13.31
N ARG A 164 -3.46 -10.06 -14.33
CA ARG A 164 -4.59 -9.83 -15.24
C ARG A 164 -4.94 -11.07 -16.05
N LEU A 165 -3.95 -11.79 -16.56
CA LEU A 165 -4.16 -13.02 -17.34
C LEU A 165 -4.79 -14.12 -16.50
N VAL A 166 -4.32 -14.31 -15.26
CA VAL A 166 -4.91 -15.28 -14.34
C VAL A 166 -6.35 -14.90 -14.02
N GLY A 167 -6.63 -13.65 -13.65
CA GLY A 167 -8.00 -13.18 -13.39
C GLY A 167 -8.91 -13.36 -14.60
N TRP A 168 -8.43 -13.03 -15.81
CA TRP A 168 -9.16 -13.24 -17.06
C TRP A 168 -9.46 -14.72 -17.32
N LEU A 169 -8.50 -15.62 -17.08
CA LEU A 169 -8.69 -17.06 -17.24
C LEU A 169 -9.78 -17.60 -16.33
N PHE A 170 -9.84 -17.14 -15.07
CA PHE A 170 -10.89 -17.54 -14.12
C PHE A 170 -12.27 -17.04 -14.54
N LEU A 171 -12.38 -15.79 -15.00
CA LEU A 171 -13.65 -15.25 -15.52
C LEU A 171 -14.19 -16.08 -16.68
N LEU A 172 -13.32 -16.49 -17.61
CA LEU A 172 -13.71 -17.34 -18.73
C LEU A 172 -14.13 -18.75 -18.28
N ARG A 173 -13.42 -19.34 -17.31
CA ARG A 173 -13.74 -20.69 -16.81
C ARG A 173 -15.06 -20.74 -16.04
N GLU A 174 -15.37 -19.70 -15.28
CA GLU A 174 -16.56 -19.65 -14.42
C GLU A 174 -17.79 -19.08 -15.15
N ASN A 175 -17.65 -18.69 -16.42
CA ASN A 175 -18.68 -18.00 -17.22
C ASN A 175 -19.26 -16.76 -16.53
N VAL A 176 -18.47 -16.12 -15.66
CA VAL A 176 -18.88 -14.92 -14.95
C VAL A 176 -18.68 -13.72 -15.87
N SER A 177 -19.76 -13.01 -16.20
CA SER A 177 -19.61 -11.77 -16.95
C SER A 177 -18.98 -10.69 -16.07
N LEU A 178 -18.21 -9.77 -16.66
CA LEU A 178 -17.64 -8.62 -15.94
C LEU A 178 -18.73 -7.78 -15.24
N SER A 179 -19.93 -7.71 -15.83
CA SER A 179 -21.09 -7.03 -15.24
C SER A 179 -21.58 -7.75 -13.98
N GLU A 180 -21.66 -9.08 -14.00
CA GLU A 180 -22.09 -9.88 -12.85
C GLU A 180 -21.09 -9.82 -11.70
N ALA A 181 -19.78 -9.89 -12.00
CA ALA A 181 -18.74 -9.74 -10.99
C ALA A 181 -18.79 -8.36 -10.30
N THR A 182 -19.01 -7.31 -11.09
CA THR A 182 -19.09 -5.94 -10.57
C THR A 182 -20.37 -5.71 -9.75
N GLN A 183 -21.50 -6.26 -10.17
CA GLN A 183 -22.76 -6.18 -9.41
C GLN A 183 -22.71 -6.96 -8.10
N ARG A 184 -22.11 -8.16 -8.08
CA ARG A 184 -21.93 -8.96 -6.86
C ARG A 184 -21.02 -8.24 -5.86
N ALA A 185 -19.89 -7.71 -6.30
CA ALA A 185 -19.00 -6.90 -5.45
C ALA A 185 -19.70 -5.66 -4.88
N ALA A 186 -20.56 -4.99 -5.67
CA ALA A 186 -21.33 -3.85 -5.20
C ALA A 186 -22.43 -4.24 -4.18
N SER A 187 -23.00 -5.44 -4.29
CA SER A 187 -23.99 -5.94 -3.33
C SER A 187 -23.40 -6.42 -2.00
N GLU A 188 -22.19 -7.00 -2.02
CA GLU A 188 -21.50 -7.47 -0.80
C GLU A 188 -20.92 -6.33 0.04
N GLY A 189 -20.61 -5.18 -0.57
CA GLY A 189 -20.13 -3.97 0.13
C GLY A 189 -21.23 -3.11 0.78
N SER A 190 -22.50 -3.47 0.63
CA SER A 190 -23.62 -2.73 1.23
C SER A 190 -23.97 -3.35 2.58
N PRO A 191 -23.74 -2.66 3.72
CA PRO A 191 -24.16 -3.19 5.02
C PRO A 191 -25.68 -3.39 4.97
N ALA A 192 -26.12 -4.59 5.34
CA ALA A 192 -27.54 -4.91 5.50
C ALA A 192 -28.21 -3.78 6.29
N ARG A 193 -29.21 -3.15 5.67
CA ARG A 193 -29.99 -2.06 6.26
C ARG A 193 -30.74 -2.51 7.50
#